data_AF-A0A8H8C7H9-F1
#
_entry.id   AF-A0A8H8C7H9-F1
#
_cell.length_a   1.000
_cell.length_b   1.000
_cell.length_c   1.000
_cell.angle_alpha   90.00
_cell.angle_beta   90.00
_cell.angle_gamma   90.00
#
_symmetry.space_group_name_H-M   'P 1'
#
loop_
_entity.id
_entity.type
_entity.pdbx_description
1 polymer ?
#
loop_
_entity_poly.entity_id
_entity_poly.type
_entity_poly.pdbx_seq_one_letter_code
_entity_poly.pdbx_strand_id
1 'polypeptide(L)'
;MILKPERQTDRQYGVEEYLEQILARIFKMPTLMYEKLKKWRDDARSHGDLGLRLCQIMQEMNIVGDPTSKSKFETNSLILTPSNATASKISVEEIDQSLLRIAIFNDGSSLAVKSLKEQNENPPDRIEVLEKLYMQLQPREAKWLTRIILKNYGPVTLPDSFPLPGNVTHLPNSLSATFLFPPEPPTPERRTGTRVKKGIGLKVSAHLLPTPPTSSPILPTPETTEVVPNPAPRYRIGWDPQSSTLSAPVKVIAPLTPTKSSPLQNSSAPKARQKIQTLASPPTCSLPVISSIKPAPSQINPVPKRNALGQISSNIPSGSQSQQSQSRSQEKNPKVPSSSHHSQSRQHPKPTTASPVVFSTGKCLLTQKRCQFSSALFIISPCLLSNPYLLTKLIPYHGAHHLTSLTSLSHPTVPRRTKSGRRVKKFILVDITRPDQTVQFCKQAERAVKRLGWKSRSGYQEHIPIFDWRVLESFAKLDRGVELGFDPVRKHFQGTI
;
A
#
# COMPACT_ATOMS: atom_id res chain seq x y z
N MET A 1 22.21 2.94 -0.86
CA MET A 1 21.23 2.54 -1.90
C MET A 1 20.36 1.42 -1.33
N ILE A 2 19.39 1.79 -0.51
CA ILE A 2 18.64 0.83 0.32
C ILE A 2 17.52 0.13 -0.45
N LEU A 3 17.16 0.62 -1.65
CA LEU A 3 15.99 0.20 -2.44
C LEU A 3 16.10 -1.18 -3.11
N LYS A 4 17.24 -1.88 -3.05
CA LYS A 4 17.43 -3.26 -3.57
C LYS A 4 18.43 -4.02 -2.68
N PRO A 5 18.07 -4.35 -1.43
CA PRO A 5 18.96 -5.01 -0.48
C PRO A 5 19.36 -6.40 -0.97
N GLU A 6 18.57 -7.05 -1.84
CA GLU A 6 18.94 -8.30 -2.52
C GLU A 6 20.19 -8.14 -3.41
N ARG A 7 20.46 -6.94 -3.94
CA ARG A 7 21.68 -6.63 -4.68
C ARG A 7 22.85 -6.25 -3.80
N GLN A 8 22.60 -5.98 -2.52
CA GLN A 8 23.62 -5.57 -1.55
C GLN A 8 24.30 -6.80 -0.94
N THR A 9 24.99 -7.56 -1.79
CA THR A 9 25.65 -8.82 -1.39
C THR A 9 26.92 -8.59 -0.57
N ASP A 10 27.48 -7.38 -0.62
CA ASP A 10 28.73 -6.98 0.02
C ASP A 10 28.64 -6.84 1.56
N ARG A 11 27.44 -6.60 2.10
CA ARG A 11 27.17 -6.43 3.54
C ARG A 11 26.40 -7.64 4.08
N GLN A 12 26.96 -8.39 5.01
CA GLN A 12 26.18 -9.40 5.77
C GLN A 12 26.00 -8.90 7.21
N TYR A 13 24.83 -9.10 7.80
CA TYR A 13 24.58 -8.61 9.16
C TYR A 13 24.79 -9.69 10.22
N GLY A 14 24.68 -10.97 9.82
CA GLY A 14 24.94 -12.11 10.69
C GLY A 14 23.90 -12.19 11.80
N VAL A 15 22.66 -11.82 11.49
CA VAL A 15 21.49 -11.85 12.37
C VAL A 15 20.26 -12.42 11.67
N GLU A 16 20.38 -12.73 10.38
CA GLU A 16 19.28 -13.09 9.49
C GLU A 16 18.57 -14.38 9.95
N GLU A 17 19.32 -15.35 10.50
CA GLU A 17 18.78 -16.65 10.91
C GLU A 17 17.94 -16.59 12.20
N TYR A 18 18.23 -15.65 13.09
CA TYR A 18 17.63 -15.52 14.42
C TYR A 18 17.03 -14.13 14.67
N LEU A 19 16.73 -13.39 13.59
CA LEU A 19 16.22 -12.03 13.67
C LEU A 19 14.89 -11.97 14.43
N GLU A 20 14.02 -12.97 14.31
CA GLU A 20 12.76 -13.01 15.06
C GLU A 20 12.97 -13.06 16.58
N GLN A 21 14.03 -13.72 17.05
CA GLN A 21 14.37 -13.81 18.47
C GLN A 21 14.90 -12.47 18.98
N ILE A 22 15.75 -11.82 18.19
CA ILE A 22 16.23 -10.45 18.46
C ILE A 22 15.05 -9.49 18.56
N LEU A 23 14.13 -9.53 17.59
CA LEU A 23 12.94 -8.68 17.58
C LEU A 23 12.05 -8.93 18.80
N ALA A 24 11.83 -10.18 19.17
CA ALA A 24 11.06 -10.53 20.36
C ALA A 24 11.69 -9.96 21.64
N ARG A 25 13.03 -9.99 21.74
CA ARG A 25 13.79 -9.41 22.85
C ARG A 25 13.70 -7.88 22.87
N ILE A 26 13.92 -7.22 21.74
CA ILE A 26 13.85 -5.75 21.58
C ILE A 26 12.48 -5.25 22.06
N PHE A 27 11.40 -5.84 21.56
CA PHE A 27 10.04 -5.38 21.88
C PHE A 27 9.46 -6.00 23.17
N LYS A 28 10.25 -6.76 23.93
CA LYS A 28 9.81 -7.49 25.14
C LYS A 28 8.49 -8.23 24.90
N MET A 29 8.39 -8.94 23.77
CA MET A 29 7.13 -9.53 23.31
C MET A 29 6.64 -10.61 24.29
N PRO A 30 5.34 -10.59 24.68
CA PRO A 30 4.73 -11.71 25.41
C PRO A 30 4.82 -13.01 24.60
N THR A 31 4.88 -14.15 25.27
CA THR A 31 4.99 -15.48 24.64
C THR A 31 3.94 -15.68 23.54
N LEU A 32 2.69 -15.26 23.78
CA LEU A 32 1.61 -15.35 22.79
C LEU A 32 1.92 -14.58 21.49
N MET A 33 2.51 -13.39 21.60
CA MET A 33 2.87 -12.57 20.44
C MET A 33 4.11 -13.12 19.74
N TYR A 34 5.07 -13.67 20.50
CA TYR A 34 6.23 -14.34 19.93
C TYR A 34 5.84 -15.59 19.12
N GLU A 35 4.92 -16.42 19.62
CA GLU A 35 4.39 -17.56 18.86
C GLU A 35 3.69 -17.11 17.56
N LYS A 36 2.97 -15.99 17.59
CA LYS A 36 2.41 -15.39 16.36
C LYS A 36 3.50 -14.90 15.41
N LEU A 37 4.59 -14.33 15.93
CA LEU A 37 5.71 -13.88 15.11
C LEU A 37 6.30 -15.08 14.39
N LYS A 38 6.66 -16.14 15.12
CA LYS A 38 7.32 -17.37 14.65
C LYS A 38 6.61 -18.08 13.50
N LYS A 39 5.28 -17.99 13.43
CA LYS A 39 4.45 -18.50 12.32
C LYS A 39 4.80 -17.92 10.95
N TRP A 40 5.65 -16.89 10.86
CA TRP A 40 6.20 -16.43 9.58
C TRP A 40 6.97 -17.54 8.84
N ARG A 41 7.51 -18.53 9.57
CA ARG A 41 8.21 -19.69 8.99
C ARG A 41 7.27 -20.78 8.45
N ASP A 42 6.05 -20.88 8.98
CA ASP A 42 5.20 -22.07 8.80
C ASP A 42 4.41 -22.09 7.47
N ASP A 43 4.33 -20.96 6.74
CA ASP A 43 4.00 -20.86 5.31
C ASP A 43 3.89 -19.37 4.95
N ALA A 44 4.85 -18.86 4.15
CA ALA A 44 4.88 -17.46 3.73
C ALA A 44 3.60 -17.03 2.98
N ARG A 45 2.86 -17.97 2.36
CA ARG A 45 1.63 -17.67 1.59
C ARG A 45 0.45 -17.33 2.50
N SER A 46 0.36 -17.97 3.66
CA SER A 46 -0.77 -17.81 4.57
C SER A 46 -0.54 -16.71 5.61
N HIS A 47 0.73 -16.46 5.93
CA HIS A 47 1.11 -15.64 7.08
C HIS A 47 1.93 -14.39 6.71
N GLY A 48 2.50 -14.35 5.51
CA GLY A 48 3.37 -13.26 5.06
C GLY A 48 4.79 -13.35 5.64
N ASP A 49 5.66 -12.41 5.23
CA ASP A 49 7.04 -12.35 5.70
C ASP A 49 7.19 -11.82 7.15
N LEU A 50 8.37 -12.03 7.73
CA LEU A 50 8.71 -11.59 9.09
C LEU A 50 8.46 -10.08 9.30
N GLY A 51 8.79 -9.24 8.32
CA GLY A 51 8.56 -7.81 8.42
C GLY A 51 7.07 -7.46 8.51
N LEU A 52 6.22 -8.11 7.70
CA LEU A 52 4.77 -7.92 7.78
C LEU A 52 4.22 -8.39 9.14
N ARG A 53 4.68 -9.54 9.64
CA ARG A 53 4.28 -10.06 10.95
C ARG A 53 4.68 -9.15 12.09
N LEU A 54 5.91 -8.63 12.08
CA LEU A 54 6.37 -7.66 13.06
C LEU A 54 5.46 -6.42 13.09
N CYS A 55 5.14 -5.85 11.93
CA CYS A 55 4.25 -4.68 11.86
C CYS A 55 2.86 -4.94 12.43
N GLN A 56 2.28 -6.13 12.18
CA GLN A 56 0.98 -6.51 12.75
C GLN A 56 1.06 -6.63 14.27
N ILE A 57 2.11 -7.26 14.79
CA ILE A 57 2.32 -7.46 16.23
C ILE A 57 2.56 -6.12 16.93
N MET A 58 3.39 -5.23 16.39
CA MET A 58 3.58 -3.88 16.93
C MET A 58 2.26 -3.09 16.97
N GLN A 59 1.42 -3.20 15.95
CA GLN A 59 0.09 -2.58 15.93
C GLN A 59 -0.84 -3.18 16.99
N GLU A 60 -0.85 -4.50 17.14
CA GLU A 60 -1.66 -5.20 18.14
C GLU A 60 -1.23 -4.82 19.56
N MET A 61 0.08 -4.78 19.84
CA MET A 61 0.61 -4.35 21.14
C MET A 61 0.31 -2.88 21.44
N ASN A 62 0.31 -2.01 20.42
CA ASN A 62 -0.10 -0.62 20.58
C ASN A 62 -1.61 -0.44 20.83
N ILE A 63 -2.46 -1.39 20.40
CA ILE A 63 -3.91 -1.37 20.66
C ILE A 63 -4.21 -1.85 22.08
N VAL A 64 -3.44 -2.83 22.58
CA VAL A 64 -3.61 -3.39 23.93
C VAL A 64 -3.07 -2.45 25.02
N GLY A 65 -2.23 -1.47 24.66
CA GLY A 65 -1.88 -0.32 25.50
C GLY A 65 -3.09 0.61 25.70
N ASP A 66 -3.92 0.28 26.67
CA ASP A 66 -5.22 0.89 26.97
C ASP A 66 -5.20 2.44 27.12
N PRO A 67 -6.00 3.19 26.34
CA PRO A 67 -6.19 4.63 26.54
C PRO A 67 -7.06 4.99 27.77
N THR A 68 -7.70 4.01 28.43
CA THR A 68 -8.54 4.22 29.62
C THR A 68 -7.82 3.94 30.94
N SER A 69 -6.63 3.35 30.91
CA SER A 69 -5.75 3.26 32.08
C SER A 69 -4.94 4.55 32.31
N LYS A 70 -5.63 5.69 32.41
CA LYS A 70 -5.15 6.84 33.21
C LYS A 70 -5.40 6.55 34.69
N SER A 71 -5.07 5.33 35.12
CA SER A 71 -5.12 4.94 36.52
C SER A 71 -3.90 5.54 37.22
N LYS A 72 -4.19 6.15 38.35
CA LYS A 72 -3.40 7.06 39.19
C LYS A 72 -2.22 6.37 39.91
N PHE A 73 -1.46 5.54 39.21
CA PHE A 73 -0.23 4.94 39.71
C PHE A 73 0.95 5.38 38.82
N GLU A 74 1.40 6.61 39.07
CA GLU A 74 2.78 7.01 38.86
C GLU A 74 3.66 6.14 39.76
N THR A 75 4.13 5.01 39.26
CA THR A 75 5.31 4.35 39.85
C THR A 75 5.96 3.41 38.82
N ASN A 76 7.01 3.93 38.17
CA ASN A 76 8.20 3.21 37.70
C ASN A 76 8.06 1.94 36.85
N SER A 77 7.09 1.85 35.92
CA SER A 77 7.16 0.83 34.86
C SER A 77 7.58 1.44 33.53
N LEU A 78 8.88 1.29 33.24
CA LEU A 78 9.58 1.56 31.97
C LEU A 78 9.07 0.64 30.83
N ILE A 79 7.76 0.66 30.56
CA ILE A 79 7.21 0.07 29.34
C ILE A 79 7.44 1.10 28.24
N LEU A 80 8.54 0.88 27.51
CA LEU A 80 8.94 1.56 26.27
C LEU A 80 7.84 1.40 25.22
N THR A 81 6.76 2.16 25.36
CA THR A 81 5.80 2.37 24.28
C THR A 81 6.35 3.52 23.44
N PRO A 82 6.66 3.30 22.15
CA PRO A 82 7.08 4.36 21.25
C PRO A 82 5.98 5.42 21.20
N SER A 83 6.21 6.58 21.81
CA SER A 83 5.23 7.66 21.87
C SER A 83 4.86 8.09 20.45
N ASN A 84 3.59 7.88 20.08
CA ASN A 84 3.03 8.19 18.75
C ASN A 84 3.14 9.68 18.34
N ALA A 85 3.63 10.56 19.21
CA ALA A 85 3.66 12.01 18.98
C ALA A 85 4.97 12.55 18.40
N THR A 86 6.07 11.79 18.40
CA THR A 86 7.30 12.21 17.72
C THR A 86 7.43 11.42 16.43
N ALA A 87 7.12 12.06 15.30
CA ALA A 87 7.45 11.54 13.98
C ALA A 87 8.89 10.99 14.00
N SER A 88 9.09 9.81 13.43
CA SER A 88 10.37 9.09 13.50
C SER A 88 11.50 10.04 13.06
N LYS A 89 12.37 10.38 14.02
CA LYS A 89 13.46 11.33 13.83
C LYS A 89 14.64 10.71 13.06
N ILE A 90 14.59 9.39 12.84
CA ILE A 90 15.70 8.66 12.27
C ILE A 90 15.80 8.90 10.76
N SER A 91 16.99 9.27 10.31
CA SER A 91 17.26 9.47 8.89
C SER A 91 17.61 8.15 8.20
N VAL A 92 17.37 8.08 6.89
CA VAL A 92 17.80 6.93 6.05
C VAL A 92 19.32 6.73 6.13
N GLU A 93 20.08 7.81 6.26
CA GLU A 93 21.53 7.78 6.43
C GLU A 93 21.92 7.14 7.78
N GLU A 94 21.24 7.49 8.87
CA GLU A 94 21.50 6.90 10.19
C GLU A 94 21.22 5.39 10.21
N ILE A 95 20.17 4.96 9.50
CA ILE A 95 19.90 3.53 9.29
C ILE A 95 21.03 2.87 8.49
N ASP A 96 21.45 3.46 7.35
CA ASP A 96 22.51 2.88 6.50
C ASP A 96 23.84 2.77 7.26
N GLN A 97 24.25 3.82 7.97
CA GLN A 97 25.50 3.83 8.74
C GLN A 97 25.46 2.84 9.91
N SER A 98 24.31 2.69 10.59
CA SER A 98 24.16 1.72 11.68
C SER A 98 24.26 0.28 11.19
N LEU A 99 23.59 -0.03 10.08
CA LEU A 99 23.69 -1.35 9.43
C LEU A 99 25.09 -1.61 8.87
N LEU A 100 25.73 -0.59 8.29
CA LEU A 100 27.12 -0.67 7.84
C LEU A 100 28.06 -0.97 9.00
N ARG A 101 27.87 -0.34 10.16
CA ARG A 101 28.66 -0.59 11.37
C ARG A 101 28.56 -2.04 11.82
N ILE A 102 27.36 -2.65 11.80
CA ILE A 102 27.19 -4.08 12.06
C ILE A 102 27.97 -4.92 11.02
N ALA A 103 27.84 -4.58 9.74
CA ALA A 103 28.44 -5.34 8.64
C ALA A 103 29.98 -5.29 8.65
N ILE A 104 30.61 -4.18 9.07
CA ILE A 104 32.07 -4.02 9.16
C ILE A 104 32.71 -5.11 10.04
N PHE A 105 32.01 -5.53 11.11
CA PHE A 105 32.50 -6.51 12.07
C PHE A 105 31.91 -7.92 11.86
N ASN A 106 31.31 -8.16 10.69
CA ASN A 106 30.83 -9.49 10.35
C ASN A 106 31.79 -10.18 9.37
N ASP A 107 32.19 -11.40 9.71
CA ASP A 107 33.07 -12.23 8.89
C ASP A 107 32.46 -12.59 7.53
N GLY A 108 31.13 -12.60 7.42
CA GLY A 108 30.43 -12.81 6.15
C GLY A 108 30.47 -11.61 5.19
N SER A 109 30.86 -10.42 5.65
CA SER A 109 30.92 -9.22 4.80
C SER A 109 32.13 -9.21 3.87
N SER A 110 32.02 -8.48 2.76
CA SER A 110 33.11 -8.29 1.80
C SER A 110 34.32 -7.58 2.41
N LEU A 111 35.50 -7.80 1.82
CA LEU A 111 36.73 -7.10 2.20
C LEU A 111 36.59 -5.57 2.06
N ALA A 112 35.86 -5.09 1.06
CA ALA A 112 35.59 -3.68 0.87
C ALA A 112 34.86 -3.08 2.09
N VAL A 113 33.83 -3.77 2.59
CA VAL A 113 33.11 -3.35 3.80
C VAL A 113 34.00 -3.45 5.03
N LYS A 114 34.72 -4.57 5.23
CA LYS A 114 35.61 -4.76 6.38
C LYS A 114 36.75 -3.72 6.43
N SER A 115 37.26 -3.27 5.27
CA SER A 115 38.30 -2.23 5.19
C SER A 115 37.86 -0.88 5.77
N LEU A 116 36.56 -0.66 5.95
CA LEU A 116 36.01 0.53 6.59
C LEU A 116 36.15 0.55 8.12
N LYS A 117 36.65 -0.54 8.72
CA LYS A 117 37.01 -0.60 10.14
C LYS A 117 38.00 0.51 10.49
N GLU A 118 37.77 1.19 11.61
CA GLU A 118 38.72 2.16 12.19
C GLU A 118 39.67 1.41 13.13
N GLN A 119 40.94 1.85 13.21
CA GLN A 119 42.02 1.10 13.88
C GLN A 119 41.74 0.76 15.34
N ASN A 120 40.95 1.59 16.04
CA ASN A 120 40.65 1.45 17.47
C ASN A 120 39.17 1.21 17.76
N GLU A 121 38.39 0.78 16.77
CA GLU A 121 36.96 0.54 16.97
C GLU A 121 36.69 -0.90 17.44
N ASN A 122 36.02 -1.02 18.58
CA ASN A 122 35.51 -2.28 19.10
C ASN A 122 34.26 -2.74 18.34
N PRO A 123 34.06 -4.06 18.20
CA PRO A 123 32.85 -4.59 17.59
C PRO A 123 31.61 -4.11 18.37
N PRO A 124 30.59 -3.53 17.69
CA PRO A 124 29.38 -3.10 18.37
C PRO A 124 28.56 -4.32 18.81
N ASP A 125 27.82 -4.18 19.92
CA ASP A 125 26.73 -5.13 20.22
C ASP A 125 25.64 -4.95 19.15
N ARG A 126 25.48 -5.98 18.32
CA ARG A 126 24.51 -5.98 17.21
C ARG A 126 23.08 -5.80 17.72
N ILE A 127 22.76 -6.38 18.88
CA ILE A 127 21.42 -6.30 19.46
C ILE A 127 21.15 -4.87 19.93
N GLU A 128 22.11 -4.24 20.60
CA GLU A 128 21.98 -2.85 21.07
C GLU A 128 21.80 -1.87 19.91
N VAL A 129 22.58 -2.02 18.83
CA VAL A 129 22.44 -1.18 17.63
C VAL A 129 21.05 -1.36 17.01
N LEU A 130 20.58 -2.61 16.85
CA LEU A 130 19.26 -2.88 16.31
C LEU A 130 18.13 -2.38 17.23
N GLU A 131 18.26 -2.54 18.54
CA GLU A 131 17.31 -2.04 19.54
C GLU A 131 17.14 -0.53 19.38
N LYS A 132 18.25 0.22 19.34
CA LYS A 132 18.23 1.66 19.13
C LYS A 132 17.50 2.07 17.85
N LEU A 133 17.72 1.35 16.74
CA LEU A 133 17.02 1.60 15.48
C LEU A 133 15.52 1.31 15.62
N TYR A 134 15.16 0.10 16.05
CA TYR A 134 13.77 -0.34 16.11
C TYR A 134 12.90 0.47 17.07
N MET A 135 13.47 0.96 18.17
CA MET A 135 12.76 1.81 19.15
C MET A 135 12.39 3.20 18.59
N GLN A 136 13.05 3.65 17.52
CA GLN A 136 12.77 4.93 16.87
C GLN A 136 11.81 4.80 15.69
N LEU A 137 11.52 3.58 15.23
CA LEU A 137 10.75 3.32 14.01
C LEU A 137 9.28 3.08 14.29
N GLN A 138 8.43 3.61 13.40
CA GLN A 138 7.02 3.26 13.34
C GLN A 138 6.84 1.81 12.86
N PRO A 139 5.70 1.15 13.14
CA PRO A 139 5.46 -0.24 12.72
C PRO A 139 5.69 -0.48 11.21
N ARG A 140 5.33 0.50 10.37
CA ARG A 140 5.53 0.43 8.92
C ARG A 140 7.00 0.51 8.52
N GLU A 141 7.79 1.30 9.23
CA GLU A 141 9.22 1.50 8.96
C GLU A 141 10.03 0.32 9.49
N ALA A 142 9.70 -0.18 10.68
CA ALA A 142 10.25 -1.40 11.27
C ALA A 142 10.09 -2.59 10.31
N LYS A 143 8.91 -2.77 9.70
CA LYS A 143 8.70 -3.77 8.63
C LYS A 143 9.73 -3.66 7.51
N TRP A 144 9.98 -2.45 7.02
CA TRP A 144 10.90 -2.26 5.91
C TRP A 144 12.36 -2.47 6.35
N LEU A 145 12.73 -2.04 7.55
CA LEU A 145 14.05 -2.34 8.11
C LEU A 145 14.28 -3.84 8.23
N THR A 146 13.29 -4.59 8.73
CA THR A 146 13.37 -6.07 8.80
C THR A 146 13.58 -6.68 7.42
N ARG A 147 12.89 -6.20 6.40
CA ARG A 147 13.06 -6.66 5.01
C ARG A 147 14.43 -6.30 4.41
N ILE A 148 15.00 -5.16 4.79
CA ILE A 148 16.36 -4.75 4.40
C ILE A 148 17.40 -5.68 5.02
N ILE A 149 17.28 -5.97 6.32
CA ILE A 149 18.20 -6.89 7.03
C ILE A 149 18.11 -8.30 6.44
N LEU A 150 16.90 -8.80 6.17
CA LEU A 150 16.70 -10.10 5.53
C LEU A 150 17.01 -10.12 4.02
N LYS A 151 17.33 -8.96 3.42
CA LYS A 151 17.51 -8.79 1.98
C LYS A 151 16.36 -9.38 1.14
N ASN A 152 15.14 -9.25 1.65
CA ASN A 152 13.95 -9.80 1.03
C ASN A 152 12.78 -8.83 1.21
N TYR A 153 12.34 -8.21 0.12
CA TYR A 153 11.20 -7.30 0.12
C TYR A 153 9.83 -7.98 0.16
N GLY A 154 9.80 -9.29 0.28
CA GLY A 154 8.59 -10.10 0.25
C GLY A 154 7.92 -9.99 -1.13
N PRO A 155 6.62 -9.65 -1.21
CA PRO A 155 5.89 -9.62 -2.47
C PRO A 155 6.22 -8.41 -3.36
N VAL A 156 7.09 -7.49 -2.90
CA VAL A 156 7.39 -6.26 -3.62
C VAL A 156 8.61 -6.48 -4.50
N THR A 157 8.38 -6.67 -5.80
CA THR A 157 9.43 -6.71 -6.82
C THR A 157 9.61 -5.33 -7.43
N LEU A 158 10.75 -4.70 -7.20
CA LEU A 158 11.10 -3.43 -7.85
C LEU A 158 11.72 -3.72 -9.23
N PRO A 159 11.18 -3.14 -10.32
CA PRO A 159 11.75 -3.35 -11.63
C PRO A 159 13.17 -2.76 -11.70
N ASP A 160 14.00 -3.24 -12.62
CA ASP A 160 15.37 -2.73 -12.83
C ASP A 160 15.40 -1.32 -13.38
N SER A 161 14.29 -0.93 -14.00
CA SER A 161 14.06 0.43 -14.46
C SER A 161 12.60 0.80 -14.26
N PHE A 162 12.34 2.08 -14.00
CA PHE A 162 10.97 2.58 -14.03
C PHE A 162 10.95 4.01 -14.57
N PRO A 163 9.89 4.38 -15.31
CA PRO A 163 9.75 5.73 -15.84
C PRO A 163 9.57 6.72 -14.68
N LEU A 164 10.30 7.82 -14.73
CA LEU A 164 10.12 8.94 -13.82
C LEU A 164 9.10 9.90 -14.45
N PRO A 165 7.97 10.17 -13.78
CA PRO A 165 6.99 11.11 -14.29
C PRO A 165 7.57 12.54 -14.31
N GLY A 166 7.14 13.36 -15.27
CA GLY A 166 7.68 14.71 -15.49
C GLY A 166 7.60 15.63 -14.27
N ASN A 167 6.64 15.40 -13.36
CA ASN A 167 6.51 16.14 -12.11
C ASN A 167 7.62 15.84 -11.09
N VAL A 168 8.35 14.73 -11.21
CA VAL A 168 9.48 14.38 -10.34
C VAL A 168 10.80 14.87 -10.93
N THR A 169 10.93 14.88 -12.25
CA THR A 169 12.19 15.26 -12.92
C THR A 169 12.28 16.75 -13.21
N HIS A 170 11.17 17.49 -13.08
CA HIS A 170 11.04 18.87 -13.56
C HIS A 170 11.30 19.01 -15.07
N LEU A 171 11.30 17.89 -15.82
CA LEU A 171 11.45 17.89 -17.26
C LEU A 171 10.06 18.04 -17.92
N PRO A 172 9.97 18.70 -19.08
CA PRO A 172 8.75 18.71 -19.88
C PRO A 172 8.22 17.29 -20.11
N ASN A 173 6.90 17.12 -20.14
CA ASN A 173 6.26 15.81 -20.37
C ASN A 173 6.62 15.16 -21.72
N SER A 174 7.22 15.93 -22.64
CA SER A 174 7.78 15.43 -23.90
C SER A 174 9.09 14.66 -23.73
N LEU A 175 9.77 14.77 -22.57
CA LEU A 175 11.00 14.05 -22.26
C LEU A 175 10.71 12.88 -21.31
N SER A 176 10.86 11.66 -21.81
CA SER A 176 10.79 10.47 -20.97
C SER A 176 12.11 10.27 -20.23
N ALA A 177 12.10 10.40 -18.91
CA ALA A 177 13.21 10.02 -18.05
C ALA A 177 12.95 8.64 -17.47
N THR A 178 13.97 7.79 -17.45
CA THR A 178 13.90 6.46 -16.83
C THR A 178 14.94 6.38 -15.74
N PHE A 179 14.53 5.97 -14.54
CA PHE A 179 15.47 5.63 -13.48
C PHE A 179 16.04 4.24 -13.74
N LEU A 180 17.36 4.10 -13.67
CA LEU A 180 18.07 2.84 -13.83
C LEU A 180 18.81 2.50 -12.55
N PHE A 181 18.57 1.31 -12.00
CA PHE A 181 19.43 0.80 -10.95
C PHE A 181 20.76 0.37 -11.55
N PRO A 182 21.91 0.85 -11.02
CA PRO A 182 23.20 0.38 -11.50
C PRO A 182 23.31 -1.15 -11.33
N PRO A 183 23.98 -1.83 -12.28
CA PRO A 183 24.12 -3.28 -12.24
C PRO A 183 24.99 -3.73 -11.07
N GLU A 184 25.98 -2.91 -10.70
CA GLU A 184 26.87 -3.17 -9.57
C GLU A 184 26.42 -2.44 -8.31
N PRO A 185 26.59 -3.05 -7.12
CA PRO A 185 26.33 -2.39 -5.86
C PRO A 185 27.29 -1.19 -5.70
N PRO A 186 26.82 -0.08 -5.10
CA PRO A 186 27.68 1.06 -4.85
C PRO A 186 28.82 0.67 -3.92
N THR A 187 30.01 1.24 -4.13
CA THR A 187 31.15 1.06 -3.22
C THR A 187 30.73 1.47 -1.80
N PRO A 188 30.96 0.63 -0.77
CA PRO A 188 30.53 0.95 0.57
C PRO A 188 31.27 2.19 1.07
N GLU A 189 30.53 3.11 1.69
CA GLU A 189 31.02 4.39 2.18
C GLU A 189 30.60 4.56 3.63
N ARG A 190 31.58 4.77 4.51
CA ARG A 190 31.37 5.07 5.92
C ARG A 190 31.53 6.56 6.16
N ARG A 191 30.61 7.14 6.94
CA ARG A 191 30.67 8.53 7.36
C ARG A 191 30.86 8.63 8.87
N THR A 192 31.92 9.30 9.30
CA THR A 192 32.23 9.57 10.71
C THR A 192 32.42 11.09 10.87
N GLY A 193 31.37 11.78 11.32
CA GLY A 193 31.35 13.25 11.35
C GLY A 193 31.47 13.84 9.94
N THR A 194 32.51 14.65 9.69
CA THR A 194 32.81 15.22 8.37
C THR A 194 33.66 14.29 7.49
N ARG A 195 34.17 13.18 8.03
CA ARG A 195 35.06 12.28 7.31
C ARG A 195 34.27 11.21 6.57
N VAL A 196 34.66 10.98 5.31
CA VAL A 196 34.08 9.96 4.44
C VAL A 196 35.17 8.97 4.06
N LYS A 197 35.01 7.69 4.42
CA LYS A 197 35.92 6.61 4.06
C LYS A 197 35.21 5.69 3.05
N LYS A 198 35.86 5.42 1.91
CA LYS A 198 35.37 4.47 0.91
C LYS A 198 36.06 3.12 1.09
N GLY A 199 35.31 2.05 0.92
CA GLY A 199 35.84 0.70 1.03
C GLY A 199 36.83 0.40 -0.08
N ILE A 200 37.98 -0.16 0.27
CA ILE A 200 38.98 -0.60 -0.71
C ILE A 200 38.55 -1.98 -1.19
N GLY A 201 37.76 -2.01 -2.26
CA GLY A 201 37.50 -3.24 -2.98
C GLY A 201 38.73 -3.64 -3.78
N LEU A 202 39.05 -4.93 -3.80
CA LEU A 202 39.87 -5.55 -4.84
C LEU A 202 39.10 -5.38 -6.16
N LYS A 203 39.18 -4.19 -6.77
CA LYS A 203 39.03 -4.11 -8.22
C LYS A 203 40.26 -4.84 -8.74
N VAL A 204 40.11 -6.14 -8.99
CA VAL A 204 41.01 -6.87 -9.87
C VAL A 204 40.90 -6.13 -11.20
N SER A 205 41.76 -5.13 -11.38
CA SER A 205 41.90 -4.44 -12.64
C SER A 205 42.58 -5.45 -13.55
N ALA A 206 41.77 -6.31 -14.18
CA ALA A 206 42.21 -7.30 -15.17
C ALA A 206 42.70 -6.64 -16.47
N HIS A 207 43.01 -5.34 -16.44
CA HIS A 207 43.61 -4.57 -17.53
C HIS A 207 44.81 -3.74 -17.05
N LEU A 208 45.69 -4.33 -16.24
CA LEU A 208 47.10 -3.95 -16.35
C LEU A 208 47.60 -4.53 -17.67
N LEU A 209 47.47 -3.73 -18.75
CA LEU A 209 48.25 -3.92 -19.96
C LEU A 209 49.72 -4.08 -19.54
N PRO A 210 50.47 -5.05 -20.11
CA PRO A 210 51.88 -5.19 -19.80
C PRO A 210 52.59 -3.89 -20.20
N THR A 211 53.14 -3.18 -19.23
CA THR A 211 54.11 -2.11 -19.52
C THR A 211 55.29 -2.75 -20.25
N PRO A 212 55.74 -2.18 -21.39
CA PRO A 212 56.93 -2.65 -22.07
C PRO A 212 58.15 -2.51 -21.15
N PRO A 213 59.16 -3.39 -21.28
CA PRO A 213 60.36 -3.34 -20.45
C PRO A 213 61.19 -2.10 -20.81
N THR A 214 61.15 -1.08 -19.96
CA THR A 214 62.13 0.01 -20.03
C THR A 214 63.40 -0.46 -19.32
N SER A 215 64.42 -0.73 -20.12
CA SER A 215 65.78 -1.06 -19.71
C SER A 215 66.38 0.10 -18.91
N SER A 216 66.88 -0.20 -17.72
CA SER A 216 67.81 0.66 -16.99
C SER A 216 69.18 0.67 -17.70
N PRO A 217 70.00 1.70 -17.45
CA PRO A 217 71.41 1.45 -17.20
C PRO A 217 71.80 1.83 -15.78
N ILE A 218 72.54 0.89 -15.19
CA ILE A 218 73.29 0.93 -13.94
C ILE A 218 74.42 1.97 -14.04
N LEU A 219 74.66 2.75 -12.98
CA LEU A 219 75.99 3.09 -12.43
C LEU A 219 75.85 3.85 -11.08
N PRO A 220 76.90 4.03 -10.26
CA PRO A 220 76.93 3.55 -8.89
C PRO A 220 76.96 4.66 -7.81
N THR A 221 76.80 4.19 -6.58
CA THR A 221 76.97 4.82 -5.26
C THR A 221 78.29 5.61 -5.10
N PRO A 222 78.38 6.56 -4.14
CA PRO A 222 78.67 6.17 -2.75
C PRO A 222 77.96 6.97 -1.63
N GLU A 223 78.14 6.40 -0.44
CA GLU A 223 77.78 6.74 0.94
C GLU A 223 77.80 8.24 1.32
N THR A 224 76.93 8.64 2.28
CA THR A 224 77.30 9.34 3.54
C THR A 224 76.06 9.53 4.45
N THR A 225 76.34 9.50 5.74
CA THR A 225 75.57 9.37 6.99
C THR A 225 74.73 10.61 7.44
N GLU A 226 73.85 10.39 8.44
CA GLU A 226 73.33 11.33 9.50
C GLU A 226 71.91 11.96 9.42
N VAL A 227 70.99 11.39 10.22
CA VAL A 227 70.35 11.91 11.48
C VAL A 227 69.84 13.38 11.59
N VAL A 228 68.48 13.54 11.59
CA VAL A 228 67.58 14.40 12.46
C VAL A 228 67.52 15.94 12.20
N PRO A 229 66.45 16.72 12.57
CA PRO A 229 64.98 16.63 12.37
C PRO A 229 64.36 17.90 11.68
N ASN A 230 63.03 17.88 11.50
CA ASN A 230 62.04 18.98 11.31
C ASN A 230 62.46 20.43 11.65
N PRO A 231 61.92 21.49 10.97
CA PRO A 231 60.50 21.85 11.19
C PRO A 231 59.72 22.51 10.02
N ALA A 232 58.40 22.54 10.20
CA ALA A 232 57.39 23.43 9.58
C ALA A 232 57.67 24.93 9.91
N PRO A 233 56.94 25.97 9.41
CA PRO A 233 55.56 25.99 8.87
C PRO A 233 55.26 26.96 7.70
N ARG A 234 54.08 26.84 7.07
CA ARG A 234 53.06 27.92 6.92
C ARG A 234 52.00 27.62 5.85
N TYR A 235 50.77 27.97 6.24
CA TYR A 235 49.50 28.06 5.55
C TYR A 235 49.51 28.44 4.05
N ARG A 236 48.63 27.79 3.27
CA ARG A 236 47.64 28.50 2.45
C ARG A 236 46.30 27.75 2.40
N ILE A 237 45.27 28.53 2.72
CA ILE A 237 43.85 28.27 2.52
C ILE A 237 43.56 28.36 1.02
N GLY A 238 42.96 27.32 0.46
CA GLY A 238 42.34 27.34 -0.85
C GLY A 238 40.97 26.68 -0.74
N TRP A 239 39.93 27.51 -0.57
CA TRP A 239 38.56 27.12 -0.84
C TRP A 239 38.39 27.05 -2.35
N ASP A 240 37.91 25.92 -2.87
CA ASP A 240 37.32 25.86 -4.19
C ASP A 240 36.00 25.08 -4.12
N PRO A 241 34.85 25.67 -4.49
CA PRO A 241 33.55 25.09 -4.24
C PRO A 241 32.94 24.51 -5.51
N GLN A 242 33.38 23.36 -6.03
CA GLN A 242 32.58 22.58 -6.99
C GLN A 242 32.86 21.07 -6.88
N SER A 243 32.09 20.40 -6.02
CA SER A 243 31.89 18.95 -6.07
C SER A 243 30.44 18.66 -5.71
N SER A 244 29.55 18.88 -6.67
CA SER A 244 28.16 18.46 -6.60
C SER A 244 27.76 17.86 -7.94
N THR A 245 28.05 16.57 -8.12
CA THR A 245 27.44 15.75 -9.17
C THR A 245 27.44 14.29 -8.72
N LEU A 246 26.46 13.94 -7.87
CA LEU A 246 25.96 12.57 -7.80
C LEU A 246 24.79 12.46 -8.78
N SER A 247 25.10 12.24 -10.05
CA SER A 247 24.10 11.96 -11.08
C SER A 247 24.18 10.49 -11.45
N ALA A 248 23.11 9.75 -11.16
CA ALA A 248 22.88 8.48 -11.84
C ALA A 248 22.74 8.76 -13.35
N PRO A 249 23.22 7.88 -14.24
CA PRO A 249 23.11 8.10 -15.68
C PRO A 249 21.63 8.08 -16.09
N VAL A 250 21.07 9.26 -16.39
CA VAL A 250 19.75 9.39 -17.00
C VAL A 250 19.92 9.22 -18.51
N LYS A 251 19.47 8.07 -19.04
CA LYS A 251 19.45 7.85 -20.49
C LYS A 251 18.15 8.46 -21.05
N VAL A 252 18.27 9.57 -21.78
CA VAL A 252 17.17 10.18 -22.53
C VAL A 252 17.07 9.49 -23.89
N ILE A 253 15.91 8.90 -24.19
CA ILE A 253 15.63 8.26 -25.48
C ILE A 253 14.60 9.12 -26.20
N ALA A 254 14.94 9.62 -27.39
CA ALA A 254 14.01 10.36 -28.25
C ALA A 254 13.09 9.38 -29.01
N PRO A 255 11.77 9.63 -29.11
CA PRO A 255 10.86 8.74 -29.83
C PRO A 255 10.99 8.87 -31.36
N LEU A 256 11.05 7.74 -32.05
CA LEU A 256 10.89 7.63 -33.50
C LEU A 256 9.39 7.75 -33.87
N THR A 257 9.12 8.48 -34.94
CA THR A 257 7.78 8.76 -35.48
C THR A 257 7.17 7.52 -36.18
N PRO A 258 5.86 7.25 -36.03
CA PRO A 258 5.23 6.12 -36.70
C PRO A 258 4.65 6.48 -38.07
N THR A 259 4.98 5.66 -39.06
CA THR A 259 4.43 5.65 -40.42
C THR A 259 3.01 5.09 -40.44
N LYS A 260 2.12 5.76 -41.19
CA LYS A 260 0.70 5.46 -41.38
C LYS A 260 0.47 4.08 -42.03
N SER A 261 -0.57 3.37 -41.59
CA SER A 261 -1.19 2.27 -42.34
C SER A 261 -2.72 2.39 -42.34
N SER A 262 -3.29 2.29 -43.53
CA SER A 262 -4.73 2.33 -43.86
C SER A 262 -5.46 1.00 -43.58
N PRO A 263 -6.81 0.98 -43.58
CA PRO A 263 -7.64 -0.10 -43.04
C PRO A 263 -8.33 -0.94 -44.13
N LEU A 264 -8.69 -2.20 -43.83
CA LEU A 264 -9.78 -3.05 -44.40
C LEU A 264 -9.76 -4.35 -43.52
N GLN A 265 -10.79 -5.15 -43.27
CA GLN A 265 -12.14 -5.30 -43.79
C GLN A 265 -12.97 -6.17 -42.81
N ASN A 266 -14.29 -5.96 -42.81
CA ASN A 266 -15.31 -6.77 -42.15
C ASN A 266 -15.32 -8.23 -42.64
N SER A 267 -15.59 -9.19 -41.74
CA SER A 267 -16.26 -10.44 -42.13
C SER A 267 -17.14 -10.99 -41.01
N SER A 268 -18.17 -11.69 -41.49
CA SER A 268 -19.46 -12.01 -40.93
C SER A 268 -19.50 -13.25 -40.04
N ALA A 269 -20.49 -13.28 -39.14
CA ALA A 269 -20.96 -14.46 -38.41
C ALA A 269 -21.55 -15.53 -39.36
N PRO A 270 -21.75 -16.76 -38.85
CA PRO A 270 -23.15 -17.18 -38.74
C PRO A 270 -23.53 -17.93 -37.46
N LYS A 271 -24.84 -17.91 -37.23
CA LYS A 271 -25.64 -18.58 -36.21
C LYS A 271 -25.60 -20.10 -36.38
N ALA A 272 -25.57 -20.83 -35.27
CA ALA A 272 -26.14 -22.18 -35.22
C ALA A 272 -26.91 -22.37 -33.90
N ARG A 273 -28.13 -22.85 -34.09
CA ARG A 273 -29.24 -22.98 -33.15
C ARG A 273 -29.41 -24.47 -32.91
N GLN A 274 -29.15 -24.97 -31.70
CA GLN A 274 -29.65 -26.29 -31.30
C GLN A 274 -30.28 -26.22 -29.92
N LYS A 275 -31.40 -26.93 -29.84
CA LYS A 275 -32.46 -26.97 -28.84
C LYS A 275 -32.54 -28.44 -28.39
N ILE A 276 -33.15 -28.68 -27.23
CA ILE A 276 -33.67 -29.98 -26.72
C ILE A 276 -32.58 -30.75 -25.91
N GLN A 277 -32.75 -31.34 -24.72
CA GLN A 277 -33.85 -31.89 -23.86
C GLN A 277 -33.34 -31.78 -22.39
N THR A 278 -34.06 -31.27 -21.38
CA THR A 278 -35.06 -31.93 -20.50
C THR A 278 -34.71 -33.35 -20.03
N LEU A 279 -34.33 -33.52 -18.74
CA LEU A 279 -34.88 -34.55 -17.82
C LEU A 279 -34.23 -34.52 -16.41
N ALA A 280 -35.11 -34.70 -15.42
CA ALA A 280 -34.93 -35.25 -14.07
C ALA A 280 -34.17 -34.46 -12.97
N SER A 281 -34.93 -34.13 -11.92
CA SER A 281 -34.49 -33.80 -10.55
C SER A 281 -34.52 -35.08 -9.67
N PRO A 282 -34.35 -35.02 -8.33
CA PRO A 282 -33.12 -35.41 -7.62
C PRO A 282 -33.33 -36.60 -6.65
N PRO A 283 -32.30 -37.01 -5.90
CA PRO A 283 -32.53 -37.52 -4.56
C PRO A 283 -31.75 -36.79 -3.46
N THR A 284 -32.53 -36.27 -2.51
CA THR A 284 -32.45 -36.38 -1.05
C THR A 284 -31.12 -36.57 -0.31
N CYS A 285 -31.03 -35.78 0.76
CA CYS A 285 -30.08 -35.73 1.87
C CYS A 285 -29.75 -37.06 2.57
N SER A 286 -28.52 -37.13 3.09
CA SER A 286 -28.22 -37.76 4.38
C SER A 286 -27.10 -37.00 5.09
N LEU A 287 -27.39 -36.52 6.30
CA LEU A 287 -26.48 -35.88 7.25
C LEU A 287 -25.62 -36.94 7.95
N PRO A 288 -24.35 -36.65 8.30
CA PRO A 288 -23.64 -37.45 9.28
C PRO A 288 -23.94 -36.98 10.71
N VAL A 289 -24.23 -37.98 11.53
CA VAL A 289 -24.47 -37.97 12.97
C VAL A 289 -23.24 -37.44 13.72
N ILE A 290 -23.48 -36.50 14.65
CA ILE A 290 -22.50 -35.97 15.61
C ILE A 290 -22.48 -36.91 16.82
N SER A 291 -21.33 -37.53 17.09
CA SER A 291 -21.07 -38.30 18.32
C SER A 291 -20.52 -37.39 19.41
N SER A 292 -21.29 -37.28 20.50
CA SER A 292 -20.99 -36.62 21.77
C SER A 292 -19.72 -37.15 22.45
N ILE A 293 -18.87 -36.24 22.91
CA ILE A 293 -17.91 -36.49 23.99
C ILE A 293 -18.22 -35.54 25.15
N LYS A 294 -18.55 -36.14 26.30
CA LYS A 294 -18.75 -35.51 27.61
C LYS A 294 -17.48 -34.78 28.10
N PRO A 295 -17.64 -33.66 28.83
CA PRO A 295 -16.72 -33.30 29.91
C PRO A 295 -17.37 -33.46 31.29
N ALA A 296 -16.56 -33.94 32.24
CA ALA A 296 -16.87 -34.08 33.65
C ALA A 296 -16.86 -32.71 34.38
N PRO A 297 -17.47 -32.61 35.58
CA PRO A 297 -17.78 -31.33 36.22
C PRO A 297 -16.69 -30.87 37.20
N SER A 298 -16.33 -29.59 37.13
CA SER A 298 -15.47 -28.92 38.11
C SER A 298 -16.20 -27.74 38.74
N GLN A 299 -16.70 -28.00 39.95
CA GLN A 299 -16.85 -27.12 41.12
C GLN A 299 -17.10 -25.62 40.91
N ILE A 300 -18.30 -25.21 41.32
CA ILE A 300 -18.78 -23.85 41.50
C ILE A 300 -18.43 -23.38 42.93
N ASN A 301 -17.69 -22.28 43.05
CA ASN A 301 -17.63 -21.48 44.28
C ASN A 301 -18.61 -20.29 44.15
N PRO A 302 -19.43 -19.99 45.18
CA PRO A 302 -20.41 -18.90 45.11
C PRO A 302 -19.77 -17.56 45.51
N VAL A 303 -20.00 -16.52 44.69
CA VAL A 303 -19.65 -15.12 44.99
C VAL A 303 -20.95 -14.31 45.15
N PRO A 304 -21.04 -13.37 46.12
CA PRO A 304 -22.31 -12.97 46.72
C PRO A 304 -23.02 -11.84 45.96
N LYS A 305 -24.36 -11.87 46.13
CA LYS A 305 -25.33 -10.86 45.70
C LYS A 305 -24.98 -9.47 46.28
N ARG A 306 -25.04 -8.44 45.43
CA ARG A 306 -25.21 -7.04 45.88
C ARG A 306 -26.35 -6.36 45.15
N ASN A 307 -27.04 -5.54 45.93
CA ASN A 307 -28.40 -5.06 45.77
C ASN A 307 -28.56 -3.92 44.75
N ALA A 308 -29.80 -3.82 44.28
CA ALA A 308 -30.39 -2.66 43.62
C ALA A 308 -30.50 -1.44 44.55
N LEU A 309 -30.22 -0.25 44.00
CA LEU A 309 -30.54 1.09 44.49
C LEU A 309 -30.05 2.06 43.39
N GLY A 310 -30.76 3.06 42.90
CA GLY A 310 -32.09 3.57 43.18
C GLY A 310 -32.43 4.57 42.07
N GLN A 311 -33.72 4.69 41.76
CA GLN A 311 -34.27 5.73 40.91
C GLN A 311 -34.09 7.10 41.57
N ILE A 312 -33.69 8.11 40.80
CA ILE A 312 -34.05 9.51 41.09
C ILE A 312 -34.45 10.18 39.78
N SER A 313 -35.70 10.61 39.75
CA SER A 313 -36.36 11.44 38.75
C SER A 313 -36.93 12.66 39.48
N SER A 314 -36.62 13.86 39.01
CA SER A 314 -37.38 15.11 39.25
C SER A 314 -36.63 16.28 38.56
N ASN A 315 -37.15 16.88 37.48
CA ASN A 315 -38.15 17.98 37.43
C ASN A 315 -37.56 19.36 37.82
N ILE A 316 -37.43 20.36 36.93
CA ILE A 316 -38.39 21.45 36.52
C ILE A 316 -37.63 22.83 36.66
N PRO A 317 -37.96 24.00 36.04
CA PRO A 317 -38.49 24.38 34.71
C PRO A 317 -37.87 25.72 34.13
N SER A 318 -38.61 26.38 33.22
CA SER A 318 -38.58 27.81 32.80
C SER A 318 -37.64 28.18 31.66
N GLY A 319 -38.03 28.95 30.63
CA GLY A 319 -39.23 29.74 30.40
C GLY A 319 -38.86 30.92 29.50
N SER A 320 -39.47 30.97 28.31
CA SER A 320 -39.76 32.10 27.41
C SER A 320 -39.28 33.53 27.75
N GLN A 321 -38.70 34.24 26.77
CA GLN A 321 -39.24 35.49 26.17
C GLN A 321 -38.17 36.19 25.30
N SER A 322 -38.52 36.52 24.05
CA SER A 322 -38.13 37.80 23.42
C SER A 322 -38.97 38.02 22.17
N GLN A 323 -39.75 39.10 22.21
CA GLN A 323 -40.63 39.61 21.17
C GLN A 323 -39.92 40.70 20.33
N GLN A 324 -40.48 40.91 19.13
CA GLN A 324 -40.53 42.16 18.36
C GLN A 324 -39.20 42.64 17.73
N SER A 325 -39.15 42.88 16.42
CA SER A 325 -39.76 44.10 15.87
C SER A 325 -40.17 43.96 14.40
N GLN A 326 -41.28 44.63 14.10
CA GLN A 326 -41.91 44.78 12.79
C GLN A 326 -41.18 45.86 11.98
N SER A 327 -41.05 45.67 10.67
CA SER A 327 -40.91 46.76 9.70
C SER A 327 -41.73 46.47 8.46
N ARG A 328 -42.69 47.38 8.28
CA ARG A 328 -43.76 47.47 7.31
C ARG A 328 -43.25 48.24 6.11
N SER A 329 -43.43 47.76 4.88
CA SER A 329 -43.41 48.61 3.68
C SER A 329 -44.34 48.00 2.64
N GLN A 330 -45.45 48.69 2.44
CA GLN A 330 -46.41 48.46 1.38
C GLN A 330 -45.88 49.11 0.10
N GLU A 331 -45.98 48.42 -1.03
CA GLU A 331 -46.06 49.12 -2.31
C GLU A 331 -47.13 48.47 -3.19
N LYS A 332 -48.11 49.29 -3.54
CA LYS A 332 -49.30 48.98 -4.34
C LYS A 332 -48.95 49.13 -5.82
N ASN A 333 -49.29 48.11 -6.62
CA ASN A 333 -50.05 48.11 -7.89
C ASN A 333 -49.70 49.15 -9.00
N PRO A 334 -49.80 48.79 -10.32
CA PRO A 334 -51.11 48.41 -10.87
C PRO A 334 -51.16 47.32 -11.96
N LYS A 335 -52.38 46.76 -12.07
CA LYS A 335 -52.94 45.94 -13.15
C LYS A 335 -52.91 46.68 -14.50
N VAL A 336 -52.62 45.93 -15.57
CA VAL A 336 -52.97 46.23 -16.98
C VAL A 336 -53.52 44.94 -17.62
N PRO A 337 -54.53 45.00 -18.52
CA PRO A 337 -55.32 43.84 -18.92
C PRO A 337 -54.83 43.16 -20.21
N SER A 338 -55.17 41.87 -20.29
CA SER A 338 -55.63 41.10 -21.45
C SER A 338 -54.98 41.31 -22.84
N SER A 339 -54.26 40.30 -23.32
CA SER A 339 -54.34 39.92 -24.74
C SER A 339 -54.25 38.41 -24.92
N SER A 340 -55.30 37.87 -25.54
CA SER A 340 -55.47 36.49 -25.95
C SER A 340 -54.82 36.30 -27.32
N HIS A 341 -53.72 35.56 -27.38
CA HIS A 341 -53.18 35.05 -28.64
C HIS A 341 -53.04 33.53 -28.59
N HIS A 342 -53.91 32.87 -29.37
CA HIS A 342 -53.79 31.50 -29.81
C HIS A 342 -52.37 31.23 -30.32
N SER A 343 -51.60 30.48 -29.52
CA SER A 343 -50.28 30.00 -29.91
C SER A 343 -50.36 28.50 -30.14
N GLN A 344 -50.08 28.13 -31.40
CA GLN A 344 -50.04 26.76 -31.88
C GLN A 344 -49.09 25.92 -31.04
N SER A 345 -49.60 24.80 -30.53
CA SER A 345 -48.85 23.79 -29.79
C SER A 345 -47.80 23.14 -30.68
N ARG A 346 -46.60 23.73 -30.73
CA ARG A 346 -45.37 23.02 -31.11
C ARG A 346 -44.97 22.15 -29.93
N GLN A 347 -45.24 20.86 -30.02
CA GLN A 347 -44.66 19.85 -29.14
C GLN A 347 -43.14 19.86 -29.31
N HIS A 348 -42.43 20.66 -28.52
CA HIS A 348 -41.01 20.49 -28.34
C HIS A 348 -40.79 19.12 -27.67
N PRO A 349 -39.99 18.20 -28.24
CA PRO A 349 -39.71 16.92 -27.61
C PRO A 349 -39.06 17.21 -26.25
N LYS A 350 -39.77 16.82 -25.19
CA LYS A 350 -39.30 16.94 -23.80
C LYS A 350 -37.92 16.26 -23.72
N PRO A 351 -36.85 16.98 -23.33
CA PRO A 351 -35.50 16.42 -23.33
C PRO A 351 -35.51 15.17 -22.46
N THR A 352 -35.28 14.02 -23.10
CA THR A 352 -35.28 12.73 -22.42
C THR A 352 -34.04 12.71 -21.53
N THR A 353 -34.23 12.88 -20.22
CA THR A 353 -33.14 12.80 -19.24
C THR A 353 -32.51 11.41 -19.35
N ALA A 354 -31.28 11.37 -19.87
CA ALA A 354 -30.53 10.13 -20.03
C ALA A 354 -30.43 9.40 -18.68
N SER A 355 -30.65 8.08 -18.69
CA SER A 355 -30.55 7.29 -17.48
C SER A 355 -29.13 7.41 -16.90
N PRO A 356 -28.98 7.68 -15.60
CA PRO A 356 -27.66 7.77 -15.00
C PRO A 356 -26.95 6.40 -14.86
N VAL A 357 -27.66 5.31 -15.18
CA VAL A 357 -27.14 3.94 -15.17
C VAL A 357 -26.78 3.55 -16.59
N VAL A 358 -25.53 3.14 -16.79
CA VAL A 358 -25.12 2.50 -18.05
C VAL A 358 -25.40 1.02 -17.93
N PHE A 359 -26.38 0.55 -18.69
CA PHE A 359 -26.78 -0.85 -18.67
C PHE A 359 -25.91 -1.70 -19.61
N SER A 360 -25.32 -2.77 -19.07
CA SER A 360 -24.67 -3.81 -19.84
C SER A 360 -25.65 -4.95 -20.20
N THR A 361 -25.18 -5.89 -21.02
CA THR A 361 -25.93 -7.06 -21.49
C THR A 361 -26.32 -8.03 -20.37
N GLY A 362 -25.68 -7.93 -19.20
CA GLY A 362 -25.87 -8.83 -18.07
C GLY A 362 -25.09 -10.16 -18.17
N LYS A 363 -24.40 -10.39 -19.30
CA LYS A 363 -23.65 -11.62 -19.59
C LYS A 363 -22.16 -11.33 -19.73
N CYS A 364 -21.34 -12.14 -19.06
CA CYS A 364 -19.89 -12.08 -19.24
C CYS A 364 -19.52 -12.55 -20.66
N LEU A 365 -18.63 -11.83 -21.31
CA LEU A 365 -18.10 -12.11 -22.64
C LEU A 365 -16.83 -12.97 -22.60
N LEU A 366 -16.19 -13.08 -21.43
CA LEU A 366 -14.93 -13.81 -21.27
C LEU A 366 -15.13 -15.29 -20.93
N THR A 367 -16.21 -15.62 -20.25
CA THR A 367 -16.53 -16.99 -19.87
C THR A 367 -18.00 -17.30 -20.08
N GLN A 368 -18.28 -18.50 -20.58
CA GLN A 368 -19.63 -19.06 -20.63
C GLN A 368 -20.05 -19.63 -19.26
N LYS A 369 -19.10 -19.79 -18.34
CA LYS A 369 -19.35 -20.23 -16.96
C LYS A 369 -19.92 -19.08 -16.12
N ARG A 370 -20.16 -19.35 -14.83
CA ARG A 370 -20.66 -18.34 -13.88
C ARG A 370 -19.56 -17.33 -13.53
N CYS A 371 -19.53 -16.19 -14.21
CA CYS A 371 -18.73 -15.03 -13.81
C CYS A 371 -19.26 -14.43 -12.49
N GLN A 372 -18.38 -14.09 -11.55
CA GLN A 372 -18.78 -13.55 -10.26
C GLN A 372 -19.45 -12.16 -10.37
N PHE A 373 -19.11 -11.42 -11.42
CA PHE A 373 -19.53 -10.04 -11.68
C PHE A 373 -20.67 -9.91 -12.70
N SER A 374 -21.13 -11.01 -13.32
CA SER A 374 -22.23 -10.95 -14.29
C SER A 374 -23.49 -10.37 -13.65
N SER A 375 -24.13 -9.40 -14.31
CA SER A 375 -25.32 -8.70 -13.81
C SER A 375 -25.12 -8.00 -12.45
N ALA A 376 -23.87 -7.69 -12.06
CA ALA A 376 -23.59 -6.89 -10.88
C ALA A 376 -23.77 -5.39 -11.17
N LEU A 377 -23.86 -4.59 -10.11
CA LEU A 377 -23.85 -3.13 -10.15
C LEU A 377 -22.55 -2.61 -9.53
N PHE A 378 -21.72 -1.96 -10.34
CA PHE A 378 -20.52 -1.26 -9.88
C PHE A 378 -20.83 0.20 -9.54
N ILE A 379 -20.43 0.62 -8.35
CA ILE A 379 -20.41 2.02 -7.92
C ILE A 379 -18.96 2.49 -8.06
N ILE A 380 -18.69 3.34 -9.04
CA ILE A 380 -17.33 3.69 -9.45
C ILE A 380 -16.89 4.99 -8.78
N SER A 381 -15.69 5.01 -8.21
CA SER A 381 -15.10 6.24 -7.68
C SER A 381 -14.84 7.27 -8.79
N PRO A 382 -14.96 8.59 -8.52
CA PRO A 382 -14.74 9.62 -9.54
C PRO A 382 -13.38 9.55 -10.24
N CYS A 383 -12.32 9.13 -9.53
CA CYS A 383 -10.97 9.00 -10.09
C CYS A 383 -10.84 7.90 -11.15
N LEU A 384 -11.76 6.93 -11.19
CA LEU A 384 -11.77 5.87 -12.18
C LEU A 384 -12.54 6.23 -13.46
N LEU A 385 -13.29 7.34 -13.46
CA LEU A 385 -14.07 7.77 -14.62
C LEU A 385 -13.19 8.20 -15.79
N SER A 386 -11.95 8.62 -15.52
CA SER A 386 -10.95 8.94 -16.53
C SER A 386 -10.25 7.71 -17.13
N ASN A 387 -10.59 6.49 -16.69
CA ASN A 387 -10.01 5.26 -17.19
C ASN A 387 -10.91 4.61 -18.27
N PRO A 388 -10.67 4.91 -19.57
CA PRO A 388 -11.52 4.36 -20.64
C PRO A 388 -11.40 2.84 -20.75
N TYR A 389 -10.25 2.26 -20.41
CA TYR A 389 -10.06 0.81 -20.45
C TYR A 389 -10.99 0.08 -19.47
N LEU A 390 -11.16 0.63 -18.27
CA LEU A 390 -12.11 0.11 -17.28
C LEU A 390 -13.55 0.17 -17.80
N LEU A 391 -13.99 1.34 -18.27
CA LEU A 391 -15.38 1.60 -18.62
C LEU A 391 -15.81 0.96 -19.95
N THR A 392 -14.92 0.94 -20.95
CA THR A 392 -15.25 0.47 -22.31
C THR A 392 -14.93 -0.99 -22.55
N LYS A 393 -14.00 -1.58 -21.78
CA LYS A 393 -13.59 -2.98 -21.95
C LYS A 393 -13.88 -3.83 -20.72
N LEU A 394 -13.26 -3.54 -19.57
CA LEU A 394 -13.31 -4.45 -18.43
C LEU A 394 -14.72 -4.66 -17.87
N ILE A 395 -15.48 -3.58 -17.62
CA ILE A 395 -16.83 -3.68 -17.09
C ILE A 395 -17.78 -4.36 -18.10
N PRO A 396 -17.80 -3.96 -19.39
CA PRO A 396 -18.58 -4.66 -20.41
C PRO A 396 -18.23 -6.14 -20.57
N TYR A 397 -16.94 -6.51 -20.48
CA TYR A 397 -16.50 -7.90 -20.54
C TYR A 397 -17.11 -8.77 -19.45
N HIS A 398 -17.30 -8.22 -18.25
CA HIS A 398 -17.94 -8.93 -17.15
C HIS A 398 -19.47 -8.88 -17.19
N GLY A 399 -20.08 -8.17 -18.14
CA GLY A 399 -21.53 -8.05 -18.26
C GLY A 399 -22.17 -7.28 -17.09
N ALA A 400 -21.43 -6.38 -16.45
CA ALA A 400 -21.88 -5.65 -15.28
C ALA A 400 -22.43 -4.25 -15.62
N HIS A 401 -23.40 -3.79 -14.84
CA HIS A 401 -23.92 -2.43 -14.89
C HIS A 401 -23.01 -1.51 -14.06
N HIS A 402 -23.00 -0.22 -14.35
CA HIS A 402 -22.26 0.74 -13.52
C HIS A 402 -22.98 2.07 -13.31
N LEU A 403 -22.60 2.70 -12.21
CA LEU A 403 -22.98 4.05 -11.79
C LEU A 403 -21.73 4.90 -11.66
N THR A 404 -21.79 6.09 -12.22
CA THR A 404 -20.69 7.08 -12.19
C THR A 404 -20.87 8.13 -11.11
N SER A 405 -22.04 8.17 -10.45
CA SER A 405 -22.33 9.12 -9.37
C SER A 405 -23.09 8.46 -8.22
N LEU A 406 -22.75 8.84 -6.99
CA LEU A 406 -23.46 8.42 -5.77
C LEU A 406 -24.88 9.02 -5.70
N THR A 407 -25.11 10.19 -6.29
CA THR A 407 -26.45 10.80 -6.33
C THR A 407 -27.42 9.96 -7.15
N SER A 408 -26.90 9.19 -8.11
CA SER A 408 -27.69 8.31 -8.96
C SER A 408 -28.21 7.07 -8.23
N LEU A 409 -27.69 6.73 -7.05
CA LEU A 409 -28.14 5.56 -6.27
C LEU A 409 -29.62 5.63 -5.85
N SER A 410 -30.18 6.84 -5.72
CA SER A 410 -31.60 7.05 -5.45
C SER A 410 -32.49 6.93 -6.68
N HIS A 411 -31.91 6.92 -7.88
CA HIS A 411 -32.68 7.02 -9.13
C HIS A 411 -33.54 5.76 -9.34
N PRO A 412 -34.82 5.89 -9.75
CA PRO A 412 -35.72 4.75 -9.94
C PRO A 412 -35.22 3.69 -10.94
N THR A 413 -34.37 4.10 -11.90
CA THR A 413 -33.81 3.17 -12.90
C THR A 413 -32.67 2.31 -12.36
N VAL A 414 -32.14 2.56 -11.15
CA VAL A 414 -31.08 1.72 -10.60
C VAL A 414 -31.61 0.30 -10.37
N PRO A 415 -31.02 -0.72 -11.01
CA PRO A 415 -31.55 -2.07 -10.93
C PRO A 415 -31.37 -2.62 -9.51
N ARG A 416 -32.48 -2.86 -8.82
CA ARG A 416 -32.48 -3.50 -7.49
C ARG A 416 -32.55 -5.02 -7.58
N ARG A 417 -33.18 -5.52 -8.65
CA ARG A 417 -33.36 -6.94 -8.95
C ARG A 417 -32.98 -7.20 -10.41
N THR A 418 -32.41 -8.37 -10.63
CA THR A 418 -32.16 -8.95 -11.95
C THR A 418 -33.47 -9.37 -12.61
N LYS A 419 -33.45 -9.69 -13.91
CA LYS A 419 -34.61 -10.21 -14.64
C LYS A 419 -35.19 -11.48 -14.03
N SER A 420 -34.37 -12.28 -13.32
CA SER A 420 -34.82 -13.48 -12.61
C SER A 420 -35.38 -13.19 -11.21
N GLY A 421 -35.61 -11.93 -10.85
CA GLY A 421 -36.08 -11.50 -9.53
C GLY A 421 -35.04 -11.55 -8.40
N ARG A 422 -33.83 -12.08 -8.66
CA ARG A 422 -32.73 -12.12 -7.68
C ARG A 422 -32.19 -10.71 -7.44
N ARG A 423 -31.77 -10.40 -6.22
CA ARG A 423 -31.15 -9.10 -5.91
C ARG A 423 -29.86 -8.91 -6.70
N VAL A 424 -29.66 -7.69 -7.20
CA VAL A 424 -28.42 -7.32 -7.90
C VAL A 424 -27.28 -7.24 -6.89
N LYS A 425 -26.17 -7.94 -7.18
CA LYS A 425 -24.94 -7.84 -6.38
C LYS A 425 -24.33 -6.46 -6.58
N LYS A 426 -23.83 -5.85 -5.51
CA LYS A 426 -23.27 -4.50 -5.54
C LYS A 426 -21.82 -4.54 -5.12
N PHE A 427 -21.00 -3.74 -5.78
CA PHE A 427 -19.58 -3.61 -5.49
C PHE A 427 -19.18 -2.16 -5.64
N ILE A 428 -18.25 -1.70 -4.80
CA ILE A 428 -17.61 -0.40 -4.96
C ILE A 428 -16.23 -0.62 -5.55
N LEU A 429 -15.91 0.10 -6.64
CA LEU A 429 -14.60 0.07 -7.25
C LEU A 429 -13.86 1.37 -6.93
N VAL A 430 -12.63 1.23 -6.43
CA VAL A 430 -11.74 2.34 -6.06
C VAL A 430 -10.37 2.18 -6.70
N ASP A 431 -9.55 3.24 -6.62
CA ASP A 431 -8.14 3.20 -7.01
C ASP A 431 -7.26 3.40 -5.77
N ILE A 432 -6.61 2.33 -5.32
CA ILE A 432 -5.79 2.37 -4.10
C ILE A 432 -4.53 3.23 -4.26
N THR A 433 -4.14 3.59 -5.48
CA THR A 433 -3.01 4.51 -5.70
C THR A 433 -3.35 5.95 -5.33
N ARG A 434 -4.61 6.24 -4.98
CA ARG A 434 -5.09 7.55 -4.52
C ARG A 434 -5.79 7.42 -3.17
N PRO A 435 -5.05 7.17 -2.08
CA PRO A 435 -5.64 6.77 -0.79
C PRO A 435 -6.60 7.82 -0.23
N ASP A 436 -6.25 9.11 -0.28
CA ASP A 436 -7.09 10.17 0.30
C ASP A 436 -8.43 10.31 -0.42
N GLN A 437 -8.41 10.27 -1.76
CA GLN A 437 -9.61 10.32 -2.60
C GLN A 437 -10.48 9.08 -2.37
N THR A 438 -9.86 7.91 -2.26
CA THR A 438 -10.54 6.64 -1.97
C THR A 438 -11.24 6.69 -0.61
N VAL A 439 -10.55 7.14 0.45
CA VAL A 439 -11.14 7.27 1.79
C VAL A 439 -12.31 8.25 1.80
N GLN A 440 -12.14 9.42 1.16
CA GLN A 440 -13.21 10.42 1.06
C GLN A 440 -14.43 9.85 0.31
N PHE A 441 -14.21 9.18 -0.82
CA PHE A 441 -15.27 8.57 -1.60
C PHE A 441 -16.01 7.47 -0.82
N CYS A 442 -15.28 6.58 -0.12
CA CYS A 442 -15.88 5.54 0.71
C CYS A 442 -16.77 6.14 1.82
N LYS A 443 -16.32 7.20 2.50
CA LYS A 443 -17.13 7.92 3.50
C LYS A 443 -18.40 8.52 2.88
N GLN A 444 -18.32 9.06 1.68
CA GLN A 444 -19.49 9.59 0.97
C GLN A 444 -20.46 8.47 0.55
N ALA A 445 -19.93 7.36 0.05
CA ALA A 445 -20.71 6.20 -0.35
C ALA A 445 -21.46 5.58 0.84
N GLU A 446 -20.78 5.42 1.99
CA GLU A 446 -21.38 4.95 3.24
C GLU A 446 -22.56 5.82 3.68
N ARG A 447 -22.37 7.14 3.70
CA ARG A 447 -23.44 8.11 4.02
C ARG A 447 -24.61 8.01 3.04
N ALA A 448 -24.33 7.84 1.75
CA ALA A 448 -25.35 7.71 0.72
C ALA A 448 -26.16 6.41 0.88
N VAL A 449 -25.50 5.26 1.07
CA VAL A 449 -26.13 3.95 1.30
C VAL A 449 -26.98 3.97 2.56
N LYS A 450 -26.46 4.56 3.66
CA LYS A 450 -27.20 4.71 4.93
C LYS A 450 -28.46 5.55 4.75
N ARG A 451 -28.37 6.69 4.03
CA ARG A 451 -29.52 7.55 3.76
C ARG A 451 -30.61 6.86 2.93
N LEU A 452 -30.21 5.98 2.00
CA LEU A 452 -31.15 5.21 1.18
C LEU A 452 -31.82 4.06 1.93
N GLY A 453 -31.36 3.75 3.15
CA GLY A 453 -31.93 2.66 3.96
C GLY A 453 -31.83 1.31 3.26
N TRP A 454 -30.75 1.06 2.50
CA TRP A 454 -30.57 -0.22 1.82
C TRP A 454 -30.38 -1.34 2.84
N LYS A 455 -31.35 -2.26 2.86
CA LYS A 455 -31.38 -3.42 3.75
C LYS A 455 -31.14 -4.70 2.98
N SER A 456 -30.45 -5.66 3.58
CA SER A 456 -30.28 -7.02 3.10
C SER A 456 -31.61 -7.79 3.11
N ARG A 457 -31.61 -9.07 2.72
CA ARG A 457 -32.82 -9.92 2.79
C ARG A 457 -33.29 -10.13 4.23
N SER A 458 -32.37 -10.12 5.20
CA SER A 458 -32.67 -10.30 6.62
C SER A 458 -33.05 -8.98 7.32
N GLY A 459 -33.16 -7.87 6.59
CA GLY A 459 -33.52 -6.57 7.16
C GLY A 459 -32.35 -5.79 7.77
N TYR A 460 -31.16 -6.39 7.91
CA TYR A 460 -29.95 -5.68 8.34
C TYR A 460 -29.46 -4.71 7.27
N GLN A 461 -28.59 -3.77 7.66
CA GLN A 461 -27.94 -2.88 6.70
C GLN A 461 -27.17 -3.71 5.65
N GLU A 462 -27.31 -3.33 4.38
CA GLU A 462 -26.64 -4.04 3.29
C GLU A 462 -25.14 -3.69 3.27
N HIS A 463 -24.28 -4.67 3.51
CA HIS A 463 -22.84 -4.51 3.40
C HIS A 463 -22.39 -4.57 1.94
N ILE A 464 -21.71 -3.51 1.48
CA ILE A 464 -21.21 -3.44 0.11
C ILE A 464 -19.68 -3.57 0.12
N PRO A 465 -19.12 -4.63 -0.48
CA PRO A 465 -17.67 -4.81 -0.53
C PRO A 465 -17.01 -3.78 -1.46
N ILE A 466 -15.84 -3.32 -1.02
CA ILE A 466 -14.99 -2.37 -1.72
C ILE A 466 -13.77 -3.13 -2.27
N PHE A 467 -13.50 -2.95 -3.56
CA PHE A 467 -12.35 -3.55 -4.23
C PHE A 467 -11.55 -2.49 -4.98
N ASP A 468 -10.24 -2.70 -5.05
CA ASP A 468 -9.43 -2.07 -6.08
C ASP A 468 -9.88 -2.56 -7.46
N TRP A 469 -10.01 -1.64 -8.43
CA TRP A 469 -10.56 -1.96 -9.75
C TRP A 469 -9.78 -3.05 -10.50
N ARG A 470 -8.49 -3.26 -10.19
CA ARG A 470 -7.64 -4.32 -10.77
C ARG A 470 -8.15 -5.73 -10.46
N VAL A 471 -9.10 -5.87 -9.53
CA VAL A 471 -9.86 -7.12 -9.35
C VAL A 471 -10.48 -7.60 -10.67
N LEU A 472 -10.99 -6.68 -11.49
CA LEU A 472 -11.60 -7.03 -12.77
C LEU A 472 -10.58 -7.56 -13.79
N GLU A 473 -9.35 -7.07 -13.75
CA GLU A 473 -8.26 -7.59 -14.60
C GLU A 473 -7.86 -9.00 -14.20
N SER A 474 -7.72 -9.24 -12.89
CA SER A 474 -7.42 -10.57 -12.37
C SER A 474 -8.51 -11.57 -12.75
N PHE A 475 -9.79 -11.22 -12.58
CA PHE A 475 -10.88 -12.10 -13.01
C PHE A 475 -10.96 -12.24 -14.53
N ALA A 476 -10.63 -11.21 -15.30
CA ALA A 476 -10.55 -11.35 -16.75
C ALA A 476 -9.47 -12.35 -17.20
N LYS A 477 -8.35 -12.44 -16.45
CA LYS A 477 -7.31 -13.45 -16.66
C LYS A 477 -7.81 -14.85 -16.29
N LEU A 478 -8.43 -15.00 -15.11
CA LEU A 478 -9.01 -16.28 -14.68
C LEU A 478 -10.09 -16.79 -15.63
N ASP A 479 -10.99 -15.91 -16.09
CA ASP A 479 -12.08 -16.26 -17.00
C ASP A 479 -11.55 -16.73 -18.37
N ARG A 480 -10.32 -16.33 -18.75
CA ARG A 480 -9.57 -16.81 -19.92
C ARG A 480 -8.75 -18.09 -19.66
N GLY A 481 -8.83 -18.66 -18.46
CA GLY A 481 -8.10 -19.87 -18.07
C GLY A 481 -6.66 -19.61 -17.61
N VAL A 482 -6.26 -18.36 -17.38
CA VAL A 482 -4.93 -18.06 -16.82
C VAL A 482 -4.96 -18.29 -15.32
N GLU A 483 -4.15 -19.21 -14.82
CA GLU A 483 -3.99 -19.43 -13.38
C GLU A 483 -3.28 -18.24 -12.73
N LEU A 484 -3.88 -17.73 -11.66
CA LEU A 484 -3.26 -16.71 -10.82
C LEU A 484 -2.71 -17.40 -9.57
N GLY A 485 -1.43 -17.20 -9.28
CA GLY A 485 -0.79 -17.71 -8.06
C GLY A 485 -1.28 -17.05 -6.75
N PHE A 486 -2.44 -16.38 -6.77
CA PHE A 486 -3.06 -15.71 -5.63
C PHE A 486 -4.58 -15.61 -5.84
N ASP A 487 -5.34 -15.50 -4.76
CA ASP A 487 -6.79 -15.21 -4.81
C ASP A 487 -7.04 -13.72 -5.11
N PRO A 488 -7.67 -13.38 -6.26
CA PRO A 488 -7.94 -11.99 -6.63
C PRO A 488 -8.84 -11.26 -5.66
N VAL A 489 -9.81 -11.94 -5.05
CA VAL A 489 -10.75 -11.30 -4.13
C VAL A 489 -9.97 -10.82 -2.92
N ARG A 490 -9.21 -11.71 -2.27
CA ARG A 490 -8.39 -11.35 -1.11
C ARG A 490 -7.35 -10.29 -1.43
N LYS A 491 -6.67 -10.39 -2.58
CA LYS A 491 -5.60 -9.44 -2.94
C LYS A 491 -6.12 -8.02 -3.11
N HIS A 492 -7.30 -7.85 -3.70
CA HIS A 492 -7.81 -6.53 -4.09
C HIS A 492 -8.88 -5.97 -3.14
N PHE A 493 -9.30 -6.73 -2.13
CA PHE A 493 -10.30 -6.31 -1.15
C PHE A 493 -9.80 -5.16 -0.26
N GLN A 494 -10.62 -4.11 -0.12
CA GLN A 494 -10.28 -2.91 0.66
C GLN A 494 -11.21 -2.71 1.88
N GLY A 495 -12.24 -3.53 2.05
CA GLY A 495 -13.18 -3.44 3.16
C GLY A 495 -14.65 -3.50 2.72
N THR A 496 -15.55 -3.11 3.61
CA THR A 496 -17.00 -3.01 3.37
C THR A 496 -17.55 -1.72 3.96
N ILE A 497 -18.61 -1.19 3.37
CA ILE A 497 -19.46 -0.14 3.97
C ILE A 497 -20.85 -0.65 4.31
#